data_AF-A0AAW4DMA4-F1
#
_entry.id   AF-A0AAW4DMA4-F1
#
_cell.length_a   1.000
_cell.length_b   1.000
_cell.length_c   1.000
_cell.angle_alpha   90.00
_cell.angle_beta   90.00
_cell.angle_gamma   90.00
#
_symmetry.space_group_name_H-M   'P 1'
#
loop_
_entity.id
_entity.type
_entity.pdbx_description
1 polymer ?
#
loop_
_entity_poly.entity_id
_entity_poly.type
_entity_poly.pdbx_seq_one_letter_code
_entity_poly.pdbx_strand_id
1 'polypeptide(L)'
;MSSIGGWFMIVMNAVFILASLTVLIMNHGQLVQPITGLQSFIISPNKSFQTPITIISFVVYAVFAYGGMETVGGVIDSMKHPEKDFPKGLIIGSLFTIISYVLMIFMTGFSVNYQKEILAANANTGNITYTVYGTLGKAFGTALHLDPNMSLLIGKFFTRAIALSGLMGMTGAFFVLLYSPIKSFIMGSDPRLWPKAATKLNKHGIPTNAMWAQTVFVCLLIAVVSFGGSAVTSFYQILTDMGNVAATAPYIFYRVSKKKHGLKDLD
;
A
#
# COMPACT_ATOMS: atom_id res chain seq x y z
N MET A 1 13.25 -10.50 3.92
CA MET A 1 12.72 -9.16 4.30
C MET A 1 11.26 -9.03 3.88
N SER A 2 10.92 -9.15 2.58
CA SER A 2 9.53 -9.06 2.11
C SER A 2 8.56 -10.05 2.79
N SER A 3 8.94 -11.33 2.96
CA SER A 3 8.09 -12.30 3.68
C SER A 3 7.91 -11.98 5.17
N ILE A 4 8.93 -11.42 5.83
CA ILE A 4 8.88 -11.05 7.25
C ILE A 4 7.98 -9.82 7.43
N GLY A 5 8.13 -8.80 6.58
CA GLY A 5 7.26 -7.63 6.58
C GLY A 5 5.80 -7.98 6.30
N GLY A 6 5.56 -8.90 5.36
CA GLY A 6 4.21 -9.43 5.09
C GLY A 6 3.59 -10.11 6.30
N TRP A 7 4.33 -10.99 6.98
CA TRP A 7 3.86 -11.62 8.22
C TRP A 7 3.57 -10.62 9.33
N PHE A 8 4.43 -9.62 9.54
CA PHE A 8 4.19 -8.56 10.51
C PHE A 8 2.92 -7.77 10.19
N MET A 9 2.65 -7.49 8.91
CA MET A 9 1.43 -6.79 8.49
C MET A 9 0.18 -7.63 8.77
N ILE A 10 0.21 -8.93 8.48
CA ILE A 10 -0.89 -9.85 8.79
C ILE A 10 -1.16 -9.90 10.29
N VAL A 11 -0.11 -10.00 11.12
CA VAL A 11 -0.24 -9.99 12.58
C VAL A 11 -0.85 -8.67 13.06
N MET A 12 -0.39 -7.53 12.55
CA MET A 12 -0.95 -6.23 12.95
C MET A 12 -2.41 -6.08 12.54
N ASN A 13 -2.82 -6.60 11.38
CA ASN A 13 -4.23 -6.63 10.98
C ASN A 13 -5.06 -7.50 11.94
N ALA A 14 -4.55 -8.66 12.34
CA ALA A 14 -5.22 -9.51 13.32
C ALA A 14 -5.34 -8.81 14.69
N VAL A 15 -4.26 -8.16 15.16
CA VAL A 15 -4.28 -7.35 16.39
C VAL A 15 -5.30 -6.23 16.30
N PHE A 16 -5.39 -5.54 15.16
CA PHE A 16 -6.35 -4.48 14.94
C PHE A 16 -7.80 -4.99 15.06
N ILE A 17 -8.11 -6.11 14.39
CA ILE A 17 -9.44 -6.72 14.40
C ILE A 17 -9.80 -7.15 15.83
N LEU A 18 -8.92 -7.88 16.51
CA LEU A 18 -9.17 -8.38 17.86
C LEU A 18 -9.34 -7.23 18.85
N ALA A 19 -8.45 -6.23 18.83
CA ALA A 19 -8.54 -5.08 19.73
C ALA A 19 -9.82 -4.27 19.47
N SER A 20 -10.21 -4.08 18.21
CA SER A 20 -11.44 -3.37 17.85
C SER A 20 -12.69 -4.13 18.34
N LEU A 21 -12.71 -5.45 18.22
CA LEU A 21 -13.79 -6.29 18.75
C LEU A 21 -13.85 -6.22 20.28
N THR A 22 -12.70 -6.28 20.97
CA THR A 22 -12.65 -6.11 22.43
C THR A 22 -13.21 -4.76 22.84
N VAL A 23 -12.80 -3.67 22.19
CA VAL A 23 -13.33 -2.32 22.46
C VAL A 23 -14.85 -2.27 22.25
N LEU A 24 -15.36 -2.86 21.16
CA LEU A 24 -16.80 -2.87 20.88
C LEU A 24 -17.58 -3.64 21.97
N ILE A 25 -17.12 -4.83 22.35
CA ILE A 25 -17.79 -5.68 23.34
C ILE A 25 -17.82 -4.98 24.70
N MET A 26 -16.68 -4.43 25.12
CA MET A 26 -16.54 -3.76 26.42
C MET A 26 -17.29 -2.42 26.47
N ASN A 27 -17.44 -1.73 25.33
CA ASN A 27 -18.28 -0.54 25.21
C ASN A 27 -19.77 -0.87 24.97
N HIS A 28 -20.19 -2.12 25.18
CA HIS A 28 -21.58 -2.58 24.99
C HIS A 28 -22.16 -2.30 23.60
N GLY A 29 -21.33 -2.34 22.56
CA GLY A 29 -21.72 -2.07 21.18
C GLY A 29 -21.83 -0.58 20.82
N GLN A 30 -21.46 0.33 21.73
CA GLN A 30 -21.47 1.77 21.43
C GLN A 30 -20.29 2.15 20.53
N LEU A 31 -20.62 2.81 19.43
CA LEU A 31 -19.65 3.28 18.44
C LEU A 31 -19.18 4.69 18.79
N VAL A 32 -17.87 4.91 18.79
CA VAL A 32 -17.27 6.23 19.01
C VAL A 32 -17.54 7.17 17.84
N GLN A 33 -17.60 6.64 16.61
CA GLN A 33 -18.16 7.35 15.48
C GLN A 33 -19.67 7.05 15.39
N PRO A 34 -20.56 8.04 15.61
CA PRO A 34 -22.00 7.80 15.60
C PRO A 34 -22.49 7.48 14.18
N ILE A 35 -23.37 6.48 14.09
CA ILE A 35 -24.11 6.14 12.87
C ILE A 35 -25.50 6.77 12.96
N THR A 36 -25.72 7.85 12.21
CA THR A 36 -26.96 8.63 12.18
C THR A 36 -27.80 8.32 10.93
N GLY A 37 -27.81 7.05 10.51
CA GLY A 37 -28.55 6.55 9.33
C GLY A 37 -27.69 6.29 8.09
N LEU A 38 -28.33 6.11 6.93
CA LEU A 38 -27.64 5.79 5.66
C LEU A 38 -26.62 6.85 5.23
N GLN A 39 -26.82 8.10 5.63
CA GLN A 39 -25.90 9.19 5.33
C GLN A 39 -24.50 8.94 5.91
N SER A 40 -24.38 8.24 7.05
CA SER A 40 -23.08 7.91 7.65
C SER A 40 -22.25 6.94 6.79
N PHE A 41 -22.87 6.27 5.82
CA PHE A 41 -22.20 5.35 4.89
C PHE A 41 -21.98 5.93 3.50
N ILE A 42 -22.69 7.01 3.15
CA ILE A 42 -22.68 7.60 1.82
C ILE A 42 -21.92 8.94 1.81
N ILE A 43 -22.01 9.71 2.89
CA ILE A 43 -21.40 11.02 3.01
C ILE A 43 -20.13 10.91 3.85
N SER A 44 -19.00 11.20 3.22
CA SER A 44 -17.71 11.21 3.91
C SER A 44 -17.66 12.33 4.97
N PRO A 45 -17.21 12.02 6.21
CA PRO A 45 -16.88 13.03 7.21
C PRO A 45 -15.77 14.00 6.74
N ASN A 46 -14.94 13.57 5.79
CA ASN A 46 -13.90 14.39 5.20
C ASN A 46 -14.46 15.26 4.08
N LYS A 47 -14.46 16.58 4.30
CA LYS A 47 -14.95 17.58 3.33
C LYS A 47 -14.24 17.50 1.98
N SER A 48 -12.98 17.06 1.96
CA SER A 48 -12.19 16.92 0.72
C SER A 48 -12.66 15.76 -0.17
N PHE A 49 -13.56 14.89 0.29
CA PHE A 49 -14.06 13.73 -0.46
C PHE A 49 -15.58 13.75 -0.66
N GLN A 50 -16.20 14.94 -0.66
CA GLN A 50 -17.65 15.08 -0.83
C GLN A 50 -18.08 15.33 -2.28
N THR A 51 -17.15 15.66 -3.18
CA THR A 51 -17.48 15.93 -4.58
C THR A 51 -17.32 14.67 -5.46
N PRO A 52 -18.09 14.52 -6.54
CA PRO A 52 -17.94 13.39 -7.46
C PRO A 52 -16.51 13.23 -8.01
N ILE A 53 -15.84 14.34 -8.33
CA ILE A 53 -14.46 14.33 -8.83
C ILE A 53 -13.51 13.75 -7.78
N THR A 54 -13.62 14.20 -6.53
CA THR A 54 -12.77 13.73 -5.43
C THR A 54 -13.03 12.27 -5.05
N ILE A 55 -14.28 11.80 -5.20
CA ILE A 55 -14.62 10.37 -5.02
C ILE A 55 -13.97 9.53 -6.11
N ILE A 56 -13.99 9.98 -7.36
CA ILE A 56 -13.29 9.30 -8.47
C ILE A 56 -11.78 9.24 -8.19
N SER A 57 -11.17 10.34 -7.70
CA SER A 57 -9.76 10.33 -7.31
C SER A 57 -9.44 9.31 -6.20
N PHE A 58 -10.34 9.13 -5.23
CA PHE A 58 -10.19 8.10 -4.20
C PHE A 58 -10.22 6.68 -4.80
N VAL A 59 -11.09 6.41 -5.77
CA VAL A 59 -11.13 5.11 -6.47
C VAL A 59 -9.79 4.83 -7.18
N VAL A 60 -9.14 5.85 -7.76
CA VAL A 60 -7.82 5.70 -8.37
C VAL A 60 -6.76 5.28 -7.33
N TYR A 61 -6.75 5.91 -6.15
CA TYR A 61 -5.85 5.50 -5.06
C TYR A 61 -6.13 4.06 -4.59
N ALA A 62 -7.41 3.67 -4.51
CA ALA A 62 -7.79 2.31 -4.15
C ALA A 62 -7.27 1.30 -5.18
N VAL A 63 -7.38 1.57 -6.48
CA VAL A 63 -6.82 0.72 -7.54
C VAL A 63 -5.30 0.66 -7.45
N PHE A 64 -4.63 1.78 -7.19
CA PHE A 64 -3.18 1.81 -7.04
C PHE A 64 -2.68 0.96 -5.87
N ALA A 65 -3.44 0.88 -4.77
CA ALA A 65 -3.11 0.01 -3.64
C ALA A 65 -3.14 -1.50 -4.00
N TYR A 66 -3.83 -1.88 -5.08
CA TYR A 66 -3.81 -3.22 -5.65
C TYR A 66 -2.72 -3.39 -6.73
N GLY A 67 -2.05 -2.31 -7.13
CA GLY A 67 -0.91 -2.37 -8.04
C GLY A 67 0.25 -3.15 -7.43
N GLY A 68 0.98 -3.89 -8.28
CA GLY A 68 2.08 -4.75 -7.86
C GLY A 68 1.69 -6.23 -7.79
N MET A 69 0.40 -6.58 -7.87
CA MET A 69 -0.03 -7.98 -8.05
C MET A 69 0.52 -8.58 -9.36
N GLU A 70 0.87 -7.77 -10.35
CA GLU A 70 1.51 -8.21 -11.60
C GLU A 70 2.88 -8.86 -11.34
N THR A 71 3.56 -8.49 -10.25
CA THR A 71 4.86 -9.07 -9.89
C THR A 71 4.76 -10.54 -9.48
N VAL A 72 3.57 -11.01 -9.08
CA VAL A 72 3.30 -12.42 -8.76
C VAL A 72 3.34 -13.28 -10.03
N GLY A 73 3.20 -12.69 -11.22
CA GLY A 73 3.39 -13.42 -12.48
C GLY A 73 4.79 -14.04 -12.60
N GLY A 74 5.81 -13.44 -11.98
CA GLY A 74 7.18 -13.96 -12.00
C GLY A 74 7.41 -15.24 -11.18
N VAL A 75 6.44 -15.67 -10.36
CA VAL A 75 6.52 -16.92 -9.58
C VAL A 75 5.66 -18.06 -10.16
N ILE A 76 4.99 -17.83 -11.30
CA ILE A 76 4.20 -18.83 -12.04
C ILE A 76 5.06 -20.06 -12.36
N ASP A 77 6.31 -19.84 -12.81
CA ASP A 77 7.26 -20.90 -13.19
C ASP A 77 7.64 -21.84 -12.02
N SER A 78 7.37 -21.43 -10.78
CA SER A 78 7.64 -22.22 -9.57
C SER A 78 6.40 -22.95 -9.02
N MET A 79 5.24 -22.85 -9.68
CA MET A 79 3.99 -23.48 -9.25
C MET A 79 3.85 -24.89 -9.83
N LYS A 80 3.18 -25.79 -9.07
CA LYS A 80 2.91 -27.16 -9.53
C LYS A 80 1.88 -27.20 -10.66
N HIS A 81 0.78 -26.45 -10.51
CA HIS A 81 -0.26 -26.32 -11.53
C HIS A 81 -0.55 -24.85 -11.83
N PRO A 82 0.33 -24.15 -12.57
CA PRO A 82 0.23 -22.71 -12.76
C PRO A 82 -1.11 -22.26 -13.34
N GLU A 83 -1.67 -23.01 -14.31
CA GLU A 83 -2.98 -22.72 -14.91
C GLU A 83 -4.12 -22.69 -13.89
N LYS A 84 -4.08 -23.49 -12.81
CA LYS A 84 -5.18 -23.55 -11.83
C LYS A 84 -4.87 -22.81 -10.54
N ASP A 85 -3.63 -22.92 -10.07
CA ASP A 85 -3.23 -22.42 -8.76
C ASP A 85 -3.04 -20.89 -8.78
N PHE A 86 -2.54 -20.34 -9.89
CA PHE A 86 -2.34 -18.91 -10.04
C PHE A 86 -3.66 -18.12 -10.03
N PRO A 87 -4.65 -18.38 -10.90
CA PRO A 87 -5.91 -17.64 -10.88
C PRO A 87 -6.69 -17.85 -9.59
N LYS A 88 -6.72 -19.08 -9.04
CA LYS A 88 -7.36 -19.34 -7.74
C LYS A 88 -6.69 -18.57 -6.61
N GLY A 89 -5.36 -18.57 -6.55
CA GLY A 89 -4.60 -17.83 -5.55
C GLY A 89 -4.88 -16.32 -5.64
N LEU A 90 -4.91 -15.78 -6.86
CA LEU A 90 -5.22 -14.37 -7.11
C LEU A 90 -6.64 -13.99 -6.65
N ILE A 91 -7.64 -14.80 -6.97
CA ILE A 91 -9.03 -14.58 -6.58
C ILE A 91 -9.19 -14.65 -5.06
N ILE A 92 -8.66 -15.70 -4.42
CA ILE A 92 -8.75 -15.89 -2.97
C ILE A 92 -8.04 -14.73 -2.25
N GLY A 93 -6.83 -14.37 -2.69
CA GLY A 93 -6.07 -13.26 -2.11
C GLY A 93 -6.78 -11.91 -2.26
N SER A 94 -7.36 -11.64 -3.43
CA SER A 94 -8.12 -10.42 -3.69
C SER A 94 -9.38 -10.34 -2.82
N LEU A 95 -10.17 -11.40 -2.75
CA LEU A 95 -11.39 -11.46 -1.93
C LEU A 95 -11.06 -11.29 -0.45
N PHE A 96 -10.04 -12.01 0.05
CA PHE A 96 -9.57 -11.87 1.42
C PHE A 96 -9.17 -10.43 1.75
N THR A 97 -8.45 -9.77 0.84
CA THR A 97 -8.01 -8.38 1.00
C THR A 97 -9.18 -7.40 1.01
N ILE A 98 -10.14 -7.55 0.08
CA ILE A 98 -11.34 -6.72 0.01
C ILE A 98 -12.17 -6.84 1.30
N ILE A 99 -12.45 -8.07 1.74
CA ILE A 99 -13.21 -8.33 2.97
C ILE A 99 -12.50 -7.71 4.17
N SER A 100 -11.19 -7.92 4.29
CA SER A 100 -10.39 -7.36 5.37
C SER A 100 -10.41 -5.84 5.38
N TYR A 101 -10.28 -5.18 4.23
CA TYR A 101 -10.35 -3.72 4.14
C TYR A 101 -11.72 -3.18 4.57
N VAL A 102 -12.82 -3.72 4.02
CA VAL A 102 -14.17 -3.28 4.37
C VAL A 102 -14.41 -3.43 5.87
N LEU A 103 -14.01 -4.58 6.43
CA LEU A 103 -14.15 -4.88 7.85
C LEU A 103 -13.34 -3.91 8.72
N MET A 104 -12.06 -3.70 8.41
CA MET A 104 -11.18 -2.84 9.20
C MET A 104 -11.56 -1.35 9.10
N ILE A 105 -12.00 -0.88 7.93
CA ILE A 105 -12.52 0.48 7.74
C ILE A 105 -13.74 0.69 8.63
N PHE A 106 -14.66 -0.27 8.66
CA PHE A 106 -15.83 -0.20 9.52
C PHE A 106 -15.45 -0.24 11.02
N MET A 107 -14.56 -1.15 11.41
CA MET A 107 -14.06 -1.28 12.78
C MET A 107 -13.32 -0.04 13.28
N THR A 108 -12.76 0.78 12.39
CA THR A 108 -12.13 2.05 12.77
C THR A 108 -13.12 2.96 13.50
N GLY A 109 -14.40 2.96 13.10
CA GLY A 109 -15.45 3.73 13.77
C GLY A 109 -15.77 3.30 15.21
N PHE A 110 -15.26 2.13 15.65
CA PHE A 110 -15.53 1.62 17.00
C PHE A 110 -14.72 2.37 18.05
N SER A 111 -13.55 2.87 17.68
CA SER A 111 -12.60 3.55 18.57
C SER A 111 -12.22 4.95 18.12
N VAL A 112 -12.39 5.30 16.85
CA VAL A 112 -11.94 6.57 16.27
C VAL A 112 -13.13 7.45 15.90
N ASN A 113 -13.13 8.69 16.39
CA ASN A 113 -14.03 9.74 15.93
C ASN A 113 -13.31 10.67 14.96
N TYR A 114 -13.90 10.96 13.80
CA TYR A 114 -13.23 11.74 12.76
C TYR A 114 -12.84 13.16 13.23
N GLN A 115 -13.75 13.86 13.90
CA GLN A 115 -13.49 15.23 14.34
C GLN A 115 -12.48 15.27 15.50
N LYS A 116 -12.64 14.40 16.50
CA LYS A 116 -11.84 14.44 17.73
C LYS A 116 -10.46 13.82 17.58
N GLU A 117 -10.32 12.79 16.75
CA GLU A 117 -9.10 11.97 16.71
C GLU A 117 -8.34 12.11 15.39
N ILE A 118 -9.03 12.42 14.28
CA ILE A 118 -8.38 12.61 12.97
C ILE A 118 -8.07 14.08 12.71
N LEU A 119 -9.08 14.95 12.77
CA LEU A 119 -8.87 16.39 12.51
C LEU A 119 -8.04 17.07 13.60
N ALA A 120 -8.33 16.81 14.88
CA ALA A 120 -7.59 17.42 15.98
C ALA A 120 -6.10 16.99 16.02
N ALA A 121 -5.79 15.79 15.52
CA ALA A 121 -4.42 15.30 15.41
C ALA A 121 -3.69 15.79 14.15
N ASN A 122 -4.33 16.62 13.30
CA ASN A 122 -3.83 17.01 11.97
C ASN A 122 -3.40 15.79 11.14
N ALA A 123 -4.18 14.70 11.22
CA ALA A 123 -3.86 13.48 10.50
C ALA A 123 -4.08 13.67 8.99
N ASN A 124 -3.09 13.22 8.20
CA ASN A 124 -3.06 13.24 6.75
C ASN A 124 -2.66 11.85 6.21
N THR A 125 -2.58 11.69 4.89
CA THR A 125 -2.27 10.42 4.23
C THR A 125 -0.97 9.76 4.72
N GLY A 126 0.00 10.54 5.20
CA GLY A 126 1.29 10.03 5.69
C GLY A 126 1.28 9.53 7.14
N ASN A 127 0.36 9.98 7.99
CA ASN A 127 0.35 9.63 9.42
C ASN A 127 -1.00 9.08 9.94
N ILE A 128 -2.03 9.01 9.09
CA ILE A 128 -3.37 8.55 9.47
C ILE A 128 -3.33 7.15 10.11
N THR A 129 -2.53 6.23 9.56
CA THR A 129 -2.38 4.87 10.09
C THR A 129 -1.87 4.87 11.53
N TYR A 130 -0.91 5.73 11.85
CA TYR A 130 -0.32 5.84 13.20
C TYR A 130 -1.32 6.39 14.21
N THR A 131 -2.10 7.39 13.77
CA THR A 131 -3.16 8.02 14.57
C THR A 131 -4.24 7.00 14.89
N VAL A 132 -4.76 6.30 13.88
CA VAL A 132 -5.80 5.28 14.03
C VAL A 132 -5.36 4.16 14.99
N TYR A 133 -4.16 3.59 14.81
CA TYR A 133 -3.65 2.55 15.71
C TYR A 133 -3.39 3.07 17.13
N GLY A 134 -2.91 4.30 17.27
CA GLY A 134 -2.69 4.93 18.56
C GLY A 134 -3.99 5.15 19.34
N THR A 135 -5.01 5.68 18.67
CA THR A 135 -6.35 5.87 19.23
C THR A 135 -6.99 4.53 19.57
N LEU A 136 -6.87 3.51 18.70
CA LEU A 136 -7.37 2.16 19.00
C LEU A 136 -6.69 1.57 20.24
N GLY A 137 -5.35 1.66 20.36
CA GLY A 137 -4.63 1.13 21.51
C GLY A 137 -5.02 1.84 22.81
N LYS A 138 -5.23 3.16 22.76
CA LYS A 138 -5.75 3.93 23.90
C LYS A 138 -7.18 3.50 24.26
N ALA A 139 -8.06 3.38 23.26
CA ALA A 139 -9.44 2.93 23.47
C ALA A 139 -9.48 1.50 24.04
N PHE A 140 -8.60 0.62 23.59
CA PHE A 140 -8.44 -0.74 24.11
C PHE A 140 -8.05 -0.74 25.59
N GLY A 141 -7.05 0.06 25.98
CA GLY A 141 -6.68 0.19 27.40
C GLY A 141 -7.82 0.72 28.27
N THR A 142 -8.52 1.76 27.78
CA THR A 142 -9.67 2.34 28.48
C THR A 142 -10.82 1.35 28.60
N ALA A 143 -11.10 0.58 27.55
CA ALA A 143 -12.13 -0.46 27.53
C ALA A 143 -11.85 -1.59 28.53
N LEU A 144 -10.57 -1.85 28.85
CA LEU A 144 -10.15 -2.80 29.89
C LEU A 144 -10.08 -2.18 31.30
N HIS A 145 -10.60 -0.96 31.49
CA HIS A 145 -10.56 -0.22 32.74
C HIS A 145 -9.14 0.02 33.29
N LEU A 146 -8.14 0.09 32.40
CA LEU A 146 -6.77 0.43 32.80
C LEU A 146 -6.65 1.93 33.10
N ASP A 147 -5.67 2.28 33.95
CA ASP A 147 -5.33 3.66 34.24
C ASP A 147 -5.03 4.47 32.96
N PRO A 148 -5.41 5.76 32.87
CA PRO A 148 -5.18 6.58 31.68
C PRO A 148 -3.73 6.59 31.19
N ASN A 149 -2.74 6.52 32.08
CA ASN A 149 -1.34 6.47 31.70
C ASN A 149 -0.99 5.15 31.01
N MET A 150 -1.54 4.04 31.51
CA MET A 150 -1.34 2.72 30.91
C MET A 150 -2.01 2.63 29.54
N SER A 151 -3.23 3.15 29.42
CA SER A 151 -3.94 3.24 28.13
C SER A 151 -3.17 4.07 27.10
N LEU A 152 -2.55 5.18 27.52
CA LEU A 152 -1.68 5.97 26.65
C LEU A 152 -0.42 5.19 26.22
N LEU A 153 0.18 4.42 27.12
CA LEU A 153 1.33 3.57 26.80
C LEU A 153 0.97 2.48 25.79
N ILE A 154 -0.20 1.84 25.93
CA ILE A 154 -0.71 0.85 24.97
C ILE A 154 -0.92 1.53 23.60
N GLY A 155 -1.52 2.72 23.56
CA GLY A 155 -1.65 3.51 22.33
C GLY A 155 -0.29 3.75 21.64
N LYS A 156 0.71 4.22 22.41
CA LYS A 156 2.08 4.41 21.88
C LYS A 156 2.70 3.11 21.38
N PHE A 157 2.46 1.99 22.06
CA PHE A 157 2.94 0.68 21.63
C PHE A 157 2.31 0.28 20.29
N PHE A 158 0.99 0.42 20.14
CA PHE A 158 0.28 0.11 18.89
C PHE A 158 0.82 0.96 17.73
N THR A 159 0.99 2.27 17.93
CA THR A 159 1.58 3.17 16.93
C THR A 159 2.99 2.73 16.52
N ARG A 160 3.85 2.36 17.48
CA ARG A 160 5.22 1.91 17.20
C ARG A 160 5.24 0.55 16.49
N ALA A 161 4.37 -0.37 16.88
CA ALA A 161 4.27 -1.68 16.27
C ALA A 161 3.82 -1.60 14.81
N ILE A 162 2.80 -0.79 14.49
CA ILE A 162 2.38 -0.60 13.09
C ILE A 162 3.43 0.18 12.28
N ALA A 163 4.14 1.13 12.90
CA ALA A 163 5.24 1.83 12.24
C ALA A 163 6.40 0.89 11.89
N LEU A 164 6.75 -0.03 12.80
CA LEU A 164 7.75 -1.06 12.52
C LEU A 164 7.29 -2.02 11.42
N SER A 165 6.02 -2.45 11.45
CA SER A 165 5.43 -3.27 10.39
C SER A 165 5.48 -2.56 9.04
N GLY A 166 5.10 -1.28 8.99
CA GLY A 166 5.19 -0.44 7.80
C GLY A 166 6.62 -0.33 7.28
N LEU A 167 7.60 -0.10 8.16
CA LEU A 167 9.02 -0.05 7.79
C LEU A 167 9.50 -1.39 7.17
N MET A 168 9.17 -2.52 7.80
CA MET A 168 9.57 -3.85 7.32
C MET A 168 8.90 -4.21 5.99
N GLY A 169 7.60 -3.90 5.86
CA GLY A 169 6.84 -4.10 4.63
C GLY A 169 7.39 -3.25 3.48
N MET A 170 7.58 -1.95 3.74
CA MET A 170 8.10 -1.01 2.74
C MET A 170 9.53 -1.37 2.33
N THR A 171 10.41 -1.78 3.25
CA THR A 171 11.77 -2.23 2.93
C THR A 171 11.75 -3.43 1.99
N GLY A 172 10.84 -4.39 2.23
CA GLY A 172 10.63 -5.52 1.33
C GLY A 172 10.16 -5.10 -0.07
N ALA A 173 9.19 -4.20 -0.13
CA ALA A 173 8.67 -3.65 -1.38
C ALA A 173 9.74 -2.87 -2.16
N PHE A 174 10.58 -2.07 -1.47
CA PHE A 174 11.66 -1.31 -2.09
C PHE A 174 12.62 -2.20 -2.87
N PHE A 175 13.00 -3.37 -2.34
CA PHE A 175 13.87 -4.29 -3.07
C PHE A 175 13.23 -4.79 -4.36
N VAL A 176 11.94 -5.14 -4.33
CA VAL A 176 11.20 -5.59 -5.51
C VAL A 176 11.04 -4.46 -6.52
N LEU A 177 10.62 -3.28 -6.05
CA LEU A 177 10.36 -2.10 -6.89
C LEU A 177 11.63 -1.51 -7.50
N LEU A 178 12.80 -1.62 -6.85
CA LEU A 178 14.05 -1.16 -7.43
C LEU A 178 14.60 -2.13 -8.48
N TYR A 179 14.52 -3.43 -8.21
CA TYR A 179 15.12 -4.46 -9.03
C TYR A 179 14.25 -4.84 -10.24
N SER A 180 12.94 -5.02 -10.04
CA SER A 180 12.04 -5.54 -11.06
C SER A 180 12.01 -4.66 -12.32
N PRO A 181 11.86 -3.33 -12.25
CA PRO A 181 11.83 -2.48 -13.45
C PRO A 181 13.13 -2.52 -14.23
N ILE A 182 14.29 -2.40 -13.58
CA ILE A 182 15.59 -2.45 -14.26
C ILE A 182 15.80 -3.79 -14.95
N LYS A 183 15.54 -4.88 -14.22
CA LYS A 183 15.77 -6.21 -14.77
C LYS A 183 14.85 -6.45 -15.95
N SER A 184 13.55 -6.19 -15.80
CA SER A 184 12.58 -6.34 -16.88
C SER A 184 12.91 -5.46 -18.08
N PHE A 185 13.38 -4.23 -17.84
CA PHE A 185 13.75 -3.31 -18.92
C PHE A 185 14.98 -3.79 -19.68
N ILE A 186 16.07 -4.11 -18.98
CA ILE A 186 17.35 -4.51 -19.61
C ILE A 186 17.24 -5.89 -20.26
N MET A 187 16.59 -6.84 -19.58
CA MET A 187 16.44 -8.20 -20.08
C MET A 187 15.31 -8.34 -21.13
N GLY A 188 14.31 -7.46 -21.08
CA GLY A 188 13.20 -7.45 -22.04
C GLY A 188 13.51 -6.71 -23.35
N SER A 189 14.54 -5.86 -23.37
CA SER A 189 14.99 -5.13 -24.56
C SER A 189 16.07 -5.89 -25.35
N ASP A 190 16.24 -5.58 -26.65
CA ASP A 190 17.31 -6.19 -27.46
C ASP A 190 18.69 -5.89 -26.82
N PRO A 191 19.50 -6.91 -26.48
CA PRO A 191 20.80 -6.73 -25.85
C PRO A 191 21.76 -5.82 -26.63
N ARG A 192 21.58 -5.65 -27.95
CA ARG A 192 22.38 -4.76 -28.81
C ARG A 192 22.19 -3.28 -28.50
N LEU A 193 21.09 -2.90 -27.84
CA LEU A 193 20.81 -1.52 -27.45
C LEU A 193 21.62 -1.09 -26.21
N TRP A 194 22.26 -2.04 -25.53
CA TRP A 194 22.92 -1.80 -24.25
C TRP A 194 24.43 -2.03 -24.33
N PRO A 195 25.22 -1.28 -23.54
CA PRO A 195 26.60 -1.64 -23.30
C PRO A 195 26.66 -3.06 -22.73
N LYS A 196 27.59 -3.89 -23.22
CA LYS A 196 27.80 -5.27 -22.73
C LYS A 196 27.99 -5.36 -21.21
N ALA A 197 28.48 -4.28 -20.59
CA ALA A 197 28.61 -4.18 -19.16
C ALA A 197 27.26 -4.10 -18.42
N ALA A 198 26.24 -3.44 -18.99
CA ALA A 198 24.92 -3.24 -18.38
C ALA A 198 24.07 -4.52 -18.39
N THR A 199 24.25 -5.38 -19.40
CA THR A 199 23.53 -6.67 -19.53
C THR A 199 24.23 -7.82 -18.80
N LYS A 200 25.43 -7.60 -18.24
CA LYS A 200 26.17 -8.64 -17.52
C LYS A 200 25.48 -9.03 -16.22
N LEU A 201 25.04 -10.28 -16.14
CA LEU A 201 24.41 -10.85 -14.95
C LEU A 201 25.46 -11.36 -13.95
N ASN A 202 25.14 -11.25 -12.66
CA ASN A 202 25.89 -11.90 -11.59
C ASN A 202 25.42 -13.35 -11.36
N LYS A 203 26.03 -14.04 -10.39
CA LYS A 203 25.69 -15.42 -9.98
C LYS A 203 24.23 -15.63 -9.54
N HIS A 204 23.49 -14.55 -9.27
CA HIS A 204 22.09 -14.57 -8.87
C HIS A 204 21.15 -14.12 -10.00
N GLY A 205 21.64 -13.98 -11.23
CA GLY A 205 20.83 -13.57 -12.39
C GLY A 205 20.40 -12.10 -12.36
N ILE A 206 21.21 -11.24 -11.74
CA ILE A 206 20.91 -9.80 -11.55
C ILE A 206 21.90 -8.94 -12.36
N PRO A 207 21.44 -7.97 -13.18
CA PRO A 207 22.29 -7.05 -13.95
C PRO A 207 22.93 -5.99 -13.03
N THR A 208 24.03 -6.36 -12.37
CA THR A 208 24.60 -5.60 -11.24
C THR A 208 25.10 -4.21 -11.64
N ASN A 209 25.75 -4.09 -12.80
CA ASN A 209 26.32 -2.81 -13.25
C ASN A 209 25.22 -1.78 -13.56
N ALA A 210 24.10 -2.24 -14.12
CA ALA A 210 22.96 -1.36 -14.36
C ALA A 210 22.27 -0.91 -13.07
N MET A 211 22.18 -1.80 -12.07
CA MET A 211 21.66 -1.43 -10.75
C MET A 211 22.52 -0.35 -10.08
N TRP A 212 23.84 -0.46 -10.17
CA TRP A 212 24.76 0.58 -9.67
C TRP A 212 24.59 1.91 -10.42
N ALA A 213 24.46 1.87 -11.75
CA ALA A 213 24.20 3.06 -12.55
C ALA A 213 22.88 3.74 -12.14
N GLN A 214 21.79 2.98 -11.94
CA GLN A 214 20.54 3.52 -11.41
C GLN A 214 20.74 4.12 -10.02
N THR A 215 21.47 3.44 -9.13
CA THR A 215 21.67 3.91 -7.76
C THR A 215 22.35 5.27 -7.75
N VAL A 216 23.43 5.44 -8.52
CA VAL A 216 24.13 6.72 -8.66
C VAL A 216 23.19 7.79 -9.21
N PHE A 217 22.41 7.46 -10.24
CA PHE A 217 21.45 8.38 -10.83
C PHE A 217 20.37 8.84 -9.85
N VAL A 218 19.78 7.91 -9.08
CA VAL A 218 18.77 8.22 -8.07
C VAL A 218 19.35 9.08 -6.94
N CYS A 219 20.56 8.77 -6.46
CA CYS A 219 21.23 9.59 -5.44
C CYS A 219 21.48 11.03 -5.93
N LEU A 220 21.91 11.21 -7.17
CA LEU A 220 22.09 12.53 -7.77
C LEU A 220 20.76 13.29 -7.89
N LEU A 221 19.70 12.63 -8.34
CA LEU A 221 18.37 13.23 -8.40
C LEU A 221 17.87 13.67 -7.03
N ILE A 222 18.01 12.82 -6.01
CA ILE A 222 17.60 13.17 -4.63
C ILE A 222 18.38 14.39 -4.14
N ALA A 223 19.69 14.45 -4.39
CA ALA A 223 20.50 15.61 -4.01
C ALA A 223 20.02 16.88 -4.73
N VAL A 224 19.80 16.81 -6.05
CA VAL A 224 19.32 17.95 -6.85
C VAL A 224 17.95 18.44 -6.37
N VAL A 225 17.00 17.53 -6.08
CA VAL A 225 15.67 17.92 -5.57
C VAL A 225 15.74 18.49 -4.15
N SER A 226 16.58 17.91 -3.29
CA SER A 226 16.71 18.36 -1.90
C SER A 226 17.32 19.77 -1.78
N PHE A 227 18.21 20.14 -2.71
CA PHE A 227 18.92 21.42 -2.68
C PHE A 227 18.50 22.41 -3.78
N GLY A 228 17.64 22.00 -4.72
CA GLY A 228 17.33 22.74 -5.95
C GLY A 228 16.22 23.78 -5.86
N GLY A 229 15.59 23.96 -4.70
CA GLY A 229 14.49 24.91 -4.51
C GLY A 229 13.18 24.51 -5.19
N SER A 230 12.18 25.40 -5.13
CA SER A 230 10.79 25.09 -5.52
C SER A 230 10.62 24.69 -7.00
N ALA A 231 11.38 25.29 -7.91
CA ALA A 231 11.31 24.97 -9.34
C ALA A 231 11.74 23.52 -9.65
N VAL A 232 12.80 23.04 -8.99
CA VAL A 232 13.30 21.67 -9.16
C VAL A 232 12.33 20.66 -8.54
N THR A 233 11.73 20.98 -7.38
CA THR A 233 10.68 20.17 -6.77
C THR A 233 9.45 20.06 -7.69
N SER A 234 9.01 21.16 -8.30
CA SER A 234 7.90 21.14 -9.26
C SER A 234 8.22 20.34 -10.51
N PHE A 235 9.43 20.47 -11.07
CA PHE A 235 9.85 19.67 -12.22
C PHE A 235 9.90 18.17 -11.89
N TYR A 236 10.42 17.81 -10.70
CA TYR A 236 10.39 16.43 -10.21
C TYR A 236 8.96 15.92 -10.08
N GLN A 237 8.04 16.72 -9.54
CA GLN A 237 6.62 16.37 -9.46
C GLN A 237 6.03 16.04 -10.84
N ILE A 238 6.33 16.88 -11.86
CA ILE A 238 5.90 16.62 -13.24
C ILE A 238 6.47 15.29 -13.75
N LEU A 239 7.76 14.99 -13.52
CA LEU A 239 8.36 13.72 -13.90
C LEU A 239 7.69 12.53 -13.19
N THR A 240 7.37 12.67 -11.91
CA THR A 240 6.64 11.65 -11.14
C THR A 240 5.24 11.42 -11.74
N ASP A 241 4.52 12.50 -12.06
CA ASP A 241 3.19 12.41 -12.67
C ASP A 241 3.25 11.77 -14.06
N MET A 242 4.26 12.11 -14.87
CA MET A 242 4.53 11.44 -16.15
C MET A 242 4.81 9.95 -15.97
N GLY A 243 5.57 9.57 -14.94
CA GLY A 243 5.82 8.18 -14.58
C GLY A 243 4.54 7.44 -14.20
N ASN A 244 3.66 8.07 -13.42
CA ASN A 244 2.36 7.51 -13.05
C ASN A 244 1.46 7.31 -14.28
N VAL A 245 1.39 8.29 -15.19
CA VAL A 245 0.65 8.16 -16.45
C VAL A 245 1.27 7.05 -17.32
N ALA A 246 2.59 7.00 -17.47
CA ALA A 246 3.28 5.97 -18.23
C ALA A 246 3.03 4.56 -17.64
N ALA A 247 2.97 4.41 -16.32
CA ALA A 247 2.66 3.14 -15.65
C ALA A 247 1.23 2.65 -15.96
N THR A 248 0.31 3.55 -16.34
CA THR A 248 -1.04 3.16 -16.78
C THR A 248 -1.10 2.69 -18.24
N ALA A 249 -0.14 3.09 -19.08
CA ALA A 249 -0.12 2.76 -20.50
C ALA A 249 -0.05 1.24 -20.79
N PRO A 250 0.77 0.42 -20.08
CA PRO A 250 0.78 -1.03 -20.24
C PRO A 250 -0.60 -1.68 -20.09
N TYR A 251 -1.43 -1.23 -19.15
CA TYR A 251 -2.78 -1.79 -18.95
C TYR A 251 -3.72 -1.46 -20.12
N ILE A 252 -3.59 -0.28 -20.71
CA ILE A 252 -4.35 0.12 -21.91
C ILE A 252 -3.90 -0.72 -23.11
N PHE A 253 -2.59 -0.85 -23.33
CA PHE A 253 -2.03 -1.66 -24.41
C PHE A 253 -2.39 -3.13 -24.26
N TYR A 254 -2.37 -3.68 -23.04
CA TYR A 254 -2.81 -5.04 -22.78
C TYR A 254 -4.28 -5.25 -23.17
N ARG A 255 -5.19 -4.34 -22.76
CA ARG A 255 -6.62 -4.40 -23.14
C ARG A 255 -6.83 -4.27 -24.65
N VAL A 256 -6.12 -3.36 -25.32
CA VAL A 256 -6.24 -3.15 -26.77
C VAL A 256 -5.67 -4.34 -27.55
N SER A 257 -4.52 -4.87 -27.14
CA SER A 257 -3.91 -6.06 -27.73
C SER A 257 -4.82 -7.28 -27.58
N LYS A 258 -5.41 -7.49 -26.39
CA LYS A 258 -6.40 -8.54 -26.13
C LYS A 258 -7.61 -8.44 -27.08
N LYS A 259 -8.16 -7.23 -27.24
CA LYS A 259 -9.31 -6.97 -28.14
C LYS A 259 -8.96 -7.20 -29.61
N LYS A 260 -7.73 -6.89 -30.03
CA LYS A 260 -7.26 -7.02 -31.43
C LYS A 260 -6.85 -8.45 -31.80
N HIS A 261 -6.34 -9.23 -30.85
CA HIS A 261 -5.80 -10.58 -31.10
C HIS A 261 -6.69 -11.72 -30.60
N GLY A 262 -7.89 -11.43 -30.06
CA GLY A 262 -8.87 -12.46 -29.70
C GLY A 262 -8.39 -13.43 -28.62
N LEU A 263 -7.41 -13.03 -27.80
CA LEU A 263 -6.86 -13.84 -26.73
C LEU A 263 -7.93 -14.04 -25.64
N LYS A 264 -8.44 -15.27 -25.52
CA LYS A 264 -9.34 -15.68 -24.44
C LYS A 264 -8.60 -15.65 -23.11
N ASP A 265 -9.34 -15.44 -22.02
CA ASP A 265 -8.80 -15.56 -20.67
C ASP A 265 -8.10 -16.92 -20.53
N LEU A 266 -6.85 -16.90 -20.06
CA LEU A 266 -6.21 -18.12 -19.59
C LEU A 266 -6.92 -18.44 -18.27
N ASP A 267 -7.86 -19.39 -18.36
CA ASP A 267 -8.60 -19.98 -17.24
C ASP A 267 -7.67 -20.47 -16.12
#